data_AF-A0A1V8UM08-F1
#
_entry.id   AF-A0A1V8UM08-F1
#
_cell.length_a   1.000
_cell.length_b   1.000
_cell.length_c   1.000
_cell.angle_alpha   90.00
_cell.angle_beta   90.00
_cell.angle_gamma   90.00
#
_symmetry.space_group_name_H-M   'P 1'
#
loop_
_entity.id
_entity.type
_entity.pdbx_description
1 polymer ?
#
loop_
_entity_poly.entity_id
_entity_poly.type
_entity_poly.pdbx_seq_one_letter_code
_entity_poly.pdbx_strand_id
1 'polypeptide(L)'
;MPGPSSIPAKRPAAPDAAEAAWVADEDRFVLQQARKKAAIRVKSGRAAPIDWLVVTLALTDPDRDALDDDLEGEEFEAADPEGVFEGLSEKDLSELEKAIEGYVVLEKGRREAEYWDMMRTICRDRRKHSQSVQTSARGVTSVKADLDKLLGPKDLEGLEKLERQIKTKLSSNEPIDTDYWEHLLSSLLVYKARAKLRKVSQSIKALRVGGLRGKQVAEADALKVRLQARAQSAVMANGDDQISGQDQDSTDRHDLDPEPLLRLRPEDKQLAILTPAEFAKQLETDRETIKRHGLLPNHKRSSTSTALEPAIKRQRTDDPATSAATQPTTFDRELARGLADNEEILTSEVEVVTKSLPRWLPTSRPRKPQSFNRLLLGYDWNKYNQTHYTTDAPPPKVVQGYRFNIFYPDLPPGAPTPTYKIEREDGRRRGEVRAEAGEEDMCTIRFVGGEPYLDVAWRIVDREWDFSAKRERGFRSSFDKGVLQVWFLFKRVYYRK
;
A
#
# COMPACT_ATOMS: atom_id res chain seq x y z
N MET A 1 81.95 3.47 48.78
CA MET A 1 80.73 4.29 48.92
C MET A 1 80.37 4.88 47.55
N PRO A 2 79.46 4.24 46.80
CA PRO A 2 78.64 4.92 45.79
C PRO A 2 77.15 4.89 46.18
N GLY A 3 76.44 5.98 45.85
CA GLY A 3 75.08 6.30 46.33
C GLY A 3 73.92 5.54 45.66
N PRO A 4 72.69 5.78 46.13
CA PRO A 4 71.49 5.07 45.68
C PRO A 4 71.08 5.50 44.27
N SER A 5 70.86 4.55 43.37
CA SER A 5 70.31 4.83 42.04
C SER A 5 68.81 5.08 42.15
N SER A 6 68.38 6.23 41.63
CA SER A 6 66.99 6.62 41.45
C SER A 6 66.43 5.89 40.23
N ILE A 7 65.60 4.86 40.45
CA ILE A 7 64.73 4.31 39.42
C ILE A 7 63.39 5.05 39.52
N PRO A 8 62.98 5.83 38.49
CA PRO A 8 61.67 6.47 38.52
C PRO A 8 60.60 5.41 38.28
N ALA A 9 59.73 5.20 39.27
CA ALA A 9 58.52 4.40 39.12
C ALA A 9 57.59 5.07 38.09
N LYS A 10 57.60 4.59 36.85
CA LYS A 10 56.50 4.81 35.92
C LYS A 10 55.26 4.13 36.50
N ARG A 11 54.33 4.92 37.05
CA ARG A 11 52.95 4.46 37.23
C ARG A 11 52.40 4.07 35.85
N PRO A 12 51.84 2.87 35.65
CA PRO A 12 50.98 2.65 34.51
C PRO A 12 49.65 3.35 34.82
N ALA A 13 49.24 4.30 33.99
CA ALA A 13 47.83 4.62 33.87
C ALA A 13 47.13 3.34 33.37
N ALA A 14 46.12 2.88 34.09
CA ALA A 14 45.51 1.57 33.90
C ALA A 14 44.93 1.39 32.47
N PRO A 15 45.18 0.25 31.80
CA PRO A 15 44.63 -0.06 30.47
C PRO A 15 43.09 0.01 30.44
N ASP A 16 42.44 -0.30 31.57
CA ASP A 16 40.98 -0.30 31.71
C ASP A 16 40.30 1.04 31.39
N ALA A 17 40.95 2.18 31.63
CA ALA A 17 40.35 3.49 31.39
C ALA A 17 40.30 3.84 29.90
N ALA A 18 41.34 3.44 29.15
CA ALA A 18 41.39 3.64 27.70
C ALA A 18 40.42 2.69 26.98
N GLU A 19 40.33 1.44 27.45
CA GLU A 19 39.36 0.46 26.94
C GLU A 19 37.92 0.91 27.22
N ALA A 20 37.63 1.41 28.43
CA ALA A 20 36.30 1.93 28.76
C ALA A 20 35.90 3.16 27.92
N ALA A 21 36.87 4.04 27.63
CA ALA A 21 36.63 5.20 26.75
C ALA A 21 36.32 4.74 25.31
N TRP A 22 37.06 3.76 24.80
CA TRP A 22 36.81 3.19 23.47
C TRP A 22 35.44 2.51 23.38
N VAL A 23 35.05 1.73 24.38
CA VAL A 23 33.70 1.13 24.46
C VAL A 23 32.63 2.22 24.52
N ALA A 24 32.85 3.30 25.26
CA ALA A 24 31.91 4.40 25.35
C ALA A 24 31.73 5.15 24.01
N ASP A 25 32.79 5.29 23.22
CA ASP A 25 32.74 5.88 21.88
C ASP A 25 32.03 4.94 20.89
N GLU A 26 32.29 3.64 20.96
CA GLU A 26 31.59 2.62 20.16
C GLU A 26 30.08 2.60 20.48
N ASP A 27 29.70 2.60 21.77
CA ASP A 27 28.30 2.67 22.21
C ASP A 27 27.60 3.91 21.65
N ARG A 28 28.28 5.06 21.65
CA ARG A 28 27.75 6.32 21.10
C ARG A 28 27.54 6.20 19.59
N PHE A 29 28.47 5.60 18.87
CA PHE A 29 28.35 5.37 17.43
C PHE A 29 27.18 4.43 17.12
N VAL A 30 27.07 3.31 17.85
CA VAL A 30 25.95 2.36 17.73
C VAL A 30 24.61 3.04 17.98
N LEU A 31 24.53 3.90 19.00
CA LEU A 31 23.33 4.67 19.31
C LEU A 31 22.94 5.61 18.16
N GLN A 32 23.90 6.36 17.61
CA GLN A 32 23.67 7.26 16.48
C GLN A 32 23.20 6.48 15.23
N GLN A 33 23.84 5.35 14.94
CA GLN A 33 23.43 4.48 13.82
C GLN A 33 22.02 3.91 14.02
N ALA A 34 21.67 3.52 15.25
CA ALA A 34 20.35 3.00 15.57
C ALA A 34 19.26 4.09 15.40
N ARG A 35 19.52 5.32 15.88
CA ARG A 35 18.64 6.48 15.68
C ARG A 35 18.43 6.80 14.19
N LYS A 36 19.50 6.82 13.39
CA LYS A 36 19.42 7.04 11.93
C LYS A 36 18.61 5.96 11.23
N LYS A 37 18.86 4.68 11.55
CA LYS A 37 18.11 3.56 10.96
C LYS A 37 16.61 3.62 11.29
N ALA A 38 16.26 4.00 12.51
CA ALA A 38 14.87 4.19 12.92
C ALA A 38 14.19 5.30 12.10
N ALA A 39 14.84 6.45 11.94
CA ALA A 39 14.33 7.56 11.12
C ALA A 39 14.09 7.14 9.65
N ILE A 40 15.03 6.42 9.04
CA ILE A 40 14.91 5.92 7.66
C ILE A 40 13.74 4.93 7.53
N ARG A 41 13.54 4.03 8.50
CA ARG A 41 12.44 3.07 8.47
C ARG A 41 11.08 3.74 8.54
N VAL A 42 10.93 4.75 9.40
CA VAL A 42 9.73 5.59 9.50
C VAL A 42 9.43 6.27 8.17
N LYS A 43 10.43 6.89 7.55
CA LYS A 43 10.29 7.50 6.22
C LYS A 43 9.89 6.50 5.14
N SER A 44 10.44 5.29 5.18
CA SER A 44 10.15 4.23 4.19
C SER A 44 8.81 3.52 4.38
N GLY A 45 8.03 3.87 5.41
CA GLY A 45 6.76 3.20 5.73
C GLY A 45 6.89 1.79 6.32
N ARG A 46 8.12 1.39 6.72
CA ARG A 46 8.43 0.08 7.33
C ARG A 46 8.87 0.24 8.79
N ALA A 47 8.24 1.17 9.50
CA ALA A 47 8.56 1.47 10.88
C ALA A 47 8.20 0.30 11.81
N ALA A 48 9.15 -0.14 12.63
CA ALA A 48 8.85 -0.95 13.80
C ALA A 48 8.30 -0.05 14.93
N PRO A 49 7.59 -0.63 15.93
CA PRO A 49 7.10 0.12 17.09
C PRO A 49 8.20 0.90 17.82
N ILE A 50 9.40 0.32 17.92
CA ILE A 50 10.56 0.99 18.52
C ILE A 50 10.99 2.24 17.74
N ASP A 51 10.89 2.21 16.40
CA ASP A 51 11.36 3.31 15.57
C ASP A 51 10.50 4.57 15.82
N TRP A 52 9.20 4.40 16.06
CA TRP A 52 8.31 5.51 16.46
C TRP A 52 8.70 6.12 17.81
N LEU A 53 9.09 5.29 18.80
CA LEU A 53 9.54 5.79 20.10
C LEU A 53 10.84 6.58 20.00
N VAL A 54 11.75 6.15 19.13
CA VAL A 54 13.01 6.84 18.85
C VAL A 54 12.75 8.19 18.17
N VAL A 55 11.90 8.22 17.15
CA VAL A 55 11.53 9.48 16.45
C VAL A 55 10.80 10.45 17.38
N THR A 56 9.96 9.94 18.29
CA THR A 56 9.28 10.75 19.33
C THR A 56 10.31 11.43 20.25
N LEU A 57 11.33 10.70 20.68
CA LEU A 57 12.42 11.26 21.49
C LEU A 57 13.19 12.32 20.70
N ALA A 58 13.57 12.02 19.45
CA ALA A 58 14.30 12.96 18.60
C ALA A 58 13.53 14.26 18.30
N LEU A 59 12.19 14.19 18.21
CA LEU A 59 11.36 15.38 18.01
C LEU A 59 11.24 16.25 19.28
N THR A 60 11.43 15.65 20.45
CA THR A 60 11.32 16.31 21.75
C THR A 60 12.65 16.91 22.20
N ASP A 61 13.77 16.43 21.67
CA ASP A 61 15.11 16.93 21.97
C ASP A 61 15.37 18.25 21.20
N PRO A 62 15.54 19.39 21.91
CA PRO A 62 15.84 20.67 21.28
C PRO A 62 17.26 20.75 20.71
N ASP A 63 18.18 19.88 21.17
CA ASP A 63 19.55 19.77 20.64
C ASP A 63 19.55 18.91 19.37
N ARG A 64 18.81 19.40 18.36
CA ARG A 64 18.57 18.77 17.03
C ARG A 64 19.84 18.42 16.24
N ASP A 65 21.02 18.82 16.69
CA ASP A 65 22.33 18.66 16.02
C ASP A 65 22.83 17.21 15.85
N ALA A 66 22.06 16.18 16.23
CA ALA A 66 22.52 14.79 16.21
C ALA A 66 21.88 13.90 15.12
N LEU A 67 20.94 14.41 14.33
CA LEU A 67 20.45 13.74 13.13
C LEU A 67 20.93 14.56 11.94
N ASP A 68 22.03 14.14 11.31
CA ASP A 68 22.65 14.64 10.06
C ASP A 68 21.94 15.81 9.37
N ASP A 69 22.71 16.81 8.94
CA ASP A 69 22.35 17.90 8.01
C ASP A 69 21.46 17.44 6.81
N ASP A 70 21.52 16.16 6.42
CA ASP A 70 20.68 15.55 5.36
C ASP A 70 19.19 15.36 5.72
N LEU A 71 18.79 15.48 6.99
CA LEU A 71 17.41 15.37 7.46
C LEU A 71 16.83 16.71 7.97
N GLU A 72 17.63 17.78 7.94
CA GLU A 72 17.18 19.12 8.28
C GLU A 72 16.09 19.59 7.30
N GLY A 73 14.86 19.76 7.81
CA GLY A 73 13.73 20.29 7.05
C GLY A 73 12.67 19.27 6.64
N GLU A 74 12.87 17.97 6.91
CA GLU A 74 11.86 16.95 6.60
C GLU A 74 10.84 16.79 7.73
N GLU A 75 9.54 16.92 7.41
CA GLU A 75 8.45 16.75 8.37
C GLU A 75 8.27 15.27 8.71
N PHE A 76 8.87 14.81 9.81
CA PHE A 76 8.66 13.46 10.31
C PHE A 76 7.21 13.26 10.75
N GLU A 77 6.62 12.14 10.33
CA GLU A 77 5.41 11.65 10.97
C GLU A 77 5.76 11.25 12.40
N ALA A 78 5.00 11.77 13.36
CA ALA A 78 5.05 11.33 14.74
C ALA A 78 3.81 10.49 15.05
N ALA A 79 4.01 9.42 15.82
CA ALA A 79 2.94 8.64 16.42
C ALA A 79 2.70 9.15 17.85
N ASP A 80 1.47 8.98 18.34
CA ASP A 80 1.22 9.09 19.77
C ASP A 80 1.95 7.94 20.50
N PRO A 81 2.89 8.23 21.42
CA PRO A 81 3.71 7.19 22.02
C PRO A 81 2.91 6.25 22.94
N GLU A 82 1.76 6.66 23.49
CA GLU A 82 0.83 5.72 24.15
C GLU A 82 0.13 4.79 23.14
N GLY A 83 -0.14 5.29 21.92
CA GLY A 83 -0.74 4.54 20.82
C GLY A 83 0.19 3.53 20.17
N VAL A 84 1.51 3.75 20.17
CA VAL A 84 2.49 2.76 19.68
C VAL A 84 2.36 1.42 20.40
N PHE A 85 1.99 1.45 21.68
CA PHE A 85 1.82 0.22 22.45
C PHE A 85 0.44 -0.44 22.26
N GLU A 86 -0.53 0.24 21.64
CA GLU A 86 -1.91 -0.25 21.47
C GLU A 86 -2.01 -1.20 20.26
N GLY A 87 -2.58 -2.39 20.47
CA GLY A 87 -2.72 -3.40 19.41
C GLY A 87 -1.49 -4.29 19.15
N LEU A 88 -0.39 -4.15 19.92
CA LEU A 88 0.76 -5.05 19.84
C LEU A 88 0.45 -6.43 20.43
N SER A 89 0.94 -7.49 19.79
CA SER A 89 0.84 -8.85 20.32
C SER A 89 1.82 -9.08 21.48
N GLU A 90 1.66 -10.16 22.25
CA GLU A 90 2.59 -10.50 23.34
C GLU A 90 4.03 -10.72 22.85
N LYS A 91 4.19 -11.27 21.63
CA LYS A 91 5.50 -11.44 20.99
C LYS A 91 6.12 -10.08 20.68
N ASP A 92 5.36 -9.20 20.05
CA ASP A 92 5.84 -7.87 19.66
C ASP A 92 6.18 -7.01 20.89
N LEU A 93 5.38 -7.11 21.96
CA LEU A 93 5.68 -6.46 23.25
C LEU A 93 6.99 -6.97 23.86
N SER A 94 7.28 -8.28 23.74
CA SER A 94 8.52 -8.86 24.26
C SER A 94 9.75 -8.43 23.44
N GLU A 95 9.62 -8.29 22.12
CA GLU A 95 10.67 -7.79 21.24
C GLU A 95 10.91 -6.29 21.48
N LEU A 96 9.83 -5.52 21.67
CA LEU A 96 9.89 -4.11 22.03
C LEU A 96 10.56 -3.89 23.39
N GLU A 97 10.26 -4.72 24.40
CA GLU A 97 10.93 -4.64 25.72
C GLU A 97 12.44 -4.84 25.56
N LYS A 98 12.89 -5.85 24.82
CA LYS A 98 14.32 -6.09 24.56
C LYS A 98 14.97 -4.94 23.80
N ALA A 99 14.27 -4.39 22.81
CA ALA A 99 14.78 -3.25 22.05
C ALA A 99 14.94 -2.01 22.93
N ILE A 100 13.94 -1.71 23.77
CA ILE A 100 14.00 -0.62 24.76
C ILE A 100 15.17 -0.82 25.73
N GLU A 101 15.39 -2.04 26.23
CA GLU A 101 16.52 -2.34 27.13
C GLU A 101 17.87 -2.05 26.48
N GLY A 102 18.02 -2.29 25.17
CA GLY A 102 19.20 -1.89 24.42
C GLY A 102 19.43 -0.37 24.45
N TYR A 103 18.38 0.44 24.25
CA TYR A 103 18.49 1.89 24.33
C TYR A 103 18.75 2.40 25.75
N VAL A 104 18.18 1.77 26.79
CA VAL A 104 18.46 2.13 28.19
C VAL A 104 19.95 1.97 28.53
N VAL A 105 20.62 0.97 27.96
CA VAL A 105 22.07 0.75 28.18
C VAL A 105 22.92 1.77 27.43
N LEU A 106 22.53 2.12 26.20
CA LEU A 106 23.30 3.01 25.32
C LEU A 106 23.11 4.50 25.67
N GLU A 107 21.96 4.89 26.21
CA GLU A 107 21.59 6.28 26.49
C GLU A 107 22.13 6.76 27.83
N LYS A 108 23.14 7.65 27.77
CA LYS A 108 23.80 8.24 28.96
C LYS A 108 23.22 9.59 29.36
N GLY A 109 22.33 10.15 28.55
CA GLY A 109 21.66 11.42 28.82
C GLY A 109 20.55 11.27 29.87
N ARG A 110 20.46 12.22 30.81
CA ARG A 110 19.53 12.13 31.95
C ARG A 110 18.06 12.12 31.49
N ARG A 111 17.70 12.94 30.51
CA ARG A 111 16.32 13.08 30.04
C ARG A 111 15.90 11.90 29.17
N GLU A 112 16.83 11.43 28.35
CA GLU A 112 16.71 10.33 27.41
C GLU A 112 16.60 9.02 28.18
N ALA A 113 17.43 8.82 29.21
CA ALA A 113 17.33 7.67 30.11
C ALA A 113 16.01 7.66 30.88
N GLU A 114 15.55 8.81 31.38
CA GLU A 114 14.22 8.93 32.02
C GLU A 114 13.10 8.56 31.03
N TYR A 115 13.20 8.97 29.76
CA TYR A 115 12.23 8.59 28.72
C TYR A 115 12.19 7.07 28.49
N TRP A 116 13.34 6.44 28.31
CA TRP A 116 13.41 5.01 28.06
C TRP A 116 12.99 4.17 29.28
N ASP A 117 13.28 4.63 30.51
CA ASP A 117 12.79 4.00 31.73
C ASP A 117 11.26 4.07 31.86
N MET A 118 10.66 5.20 31.46
CA MET A 118 9.21 5.32 31.36
C MET A 118 8.63 4.35 30.32
N MET A 119 9.23 4.24 29.13
CA MET A 119 8.79 3.29 28.10
C MET A 119 8.89 1.85 28.58
N ARG A 120 9.97 1.50 29.27
CA ARG A 120 10.19 0.18 29.87
C ARG A 120 9.11 -0.14 30.90
N THR A 121 8.79 0.81 31.76
CA THR A 121 7.78 0.67 32.81
C THR A 121 6.39 0.44 32.21
N ILE A 122 6.03 1.18 31.16
CA ILE A 122 4.75 1.03 30.45
C ILE A 122 4.68 -0.32 29.72
N CYS A 123 5.77 -0.73 29.06
CA CYS A 123 5.83 -2.01 28.34
C CYS A 123 5.65 -3.20 29.30
N ARG A 124 6.32 -3.16 30.46
CA ARG A 124 6.20 -4.19 31.51
C ARG A 124 4.80 -4.26 32.11
N ASP A 125 4.19 -3.11 32.36
CA ASP A 125 2.81 -3.06 32.86
C ASP A 125 1.82 -3.69 31.86
N ARG A 126 1.94 -3.37 30.56
CA ARG A 126 1.08 -3.99 29.54
C ARG A 126 1.32 -5.49 29.40
N ARG A 127 2.57 -5.95 29.50
CA ARG A 127 2.88 -7.38 29.49
C ARG A 127 2.27 -8.10 30.70
N LYS A 128 2.41 -7.53 31.90
CA LYS A 128 1.76 -8.04 33.11
C LYS A 128 0.25 -8.03 32.99
N HIS A 129 -0.34 -7.02 32.36
CA HIS A 129 -1.77 -6.97 32.13
C HIS A 129 -2.24 -8.04 31.14
N SER A 130 -1.52 -8.26 30.04
CA SER A 130 -1.82 -9.33 29.07
C SER A 130 -1.75 -10.72 29.71
N GLN A 131 -0.70 -10.98 30.49
CA GLN A 131 -0.53 -12.24 31.22
C GLN A 131 -1.56 -12.39 32.35
N SER A 132 -1.91 -11.29 33.02
CA SER A 132 -2.97 -11.27 34.04
C SER A 132 -4.34 -11.51 33.43
N VAL A 133 -4.68 -10.96 32.26
CA VAL A 133 -5.96 -11.23 31.59
C VAL A 133 -6.07 -12.71 31.18
N GLN A 134 -4.96 -13.34 30.75
CA GLN A 134 -4.92 -14.77 30.48
C GLN A 134 -5.10 -15.64 31.73
N THR A 135 -4.67 -15.17 32.91
CA THR A 135 -4.70 -15.93 34.18
C THR A 135 -5.84 -15.53 35.12
N SER A 136 -6.44 -14.36 34.95
CA SER A 136 -7.41 -13.72 35.87
C SER A 136 -8.87 -13.85 35.41
N ALA A 137 -9.20 -14.96 34.73
CA ALA A 137 -10.56 -15.52 34.81
C ALA A 137 -10.98 -15.88 36.27
N ARG A 138 -10.11 -15.65 37.27
CA ARG A 138 -10.32 -15.84 38.71
C ARG A 138 -9.82 -14.62 39.52
N GLY A 139 -10.60 -13.52 39.57
CA GLY A 139 -10.85 -12.77 40.81
C GLY A 139 -9.94 -11.62 41.30
N VAL A 140 -8.98 -11.06 40.54
CA VAL A 140 -8.10 -9.95 41.02
C VAL A 140 -8.42 -8.59 40.35
N THR A 141 -9.71 -8.28 40.20
CA THR A 141 -10.17 -7.03 39.55
C THR A 141 -10.57 -5.92 40.52
N SER A 142 -10.82 -6.24 41.80
CA SER A 142 -11.36 -5.27 42.77
C SER A 142 -10.36 -4.18 43.17
N VAL A 143 -9.11 -4.53 43.49
CA VAL A 143 -8.11 -3.57 44.00
C VAL A 143 -7.63 -2.62 42.88
N LYS A 144 -7.56 -3.11 41.65
CA LYS A 144 -7.13 -2.33 40.48
C LYS A 144 -8.11 -1.19 40.17
N ALA A 145 -9.40 -1.46 40.21
CA ALA A 145 -10.43 -0.45 39.97
C ALA A 145 -10.41 0.68 41.03
N ASP A 146 -10.11 0.36 42.28
CA ASP A 146 -10.00 1.37 43.34
C ASP A 146 -8.71 2.18 43.23
N LEU A 147 -7.60 1.55 42.83
CA LEU A 147 -6.36 2.26 42.48
C LEU A 147 -6.55 3.19 41.28
N ASP A 148 -7.28 2.77 40.25
CA ASP A 148 -7.56 3.58 39.07
C ASP A 148 -8.43 4.80 39.42
N LYS A 149 -9.41 4.66 40.31
CA LYS A 149 -10.18 5.80 40.85
C LYS A 149 -9.32 6.76 41.67
N LEU A 150 -8.34 6.24 42.42
CA LEU A 150 -7.48 7.03 43.29
C LEU A 150 -6.33 7.73 42.55
N LEU A 151 -5.80 7.12 41.49
CA LEU A 151 -4.61 7.58 40.76
C LEU A 151 -4.96 8.23 39.41
N GLY A 152 -6.06 7.83 38.78
CA GLY A 152 -6.50 8.34 37.47
C GLY A 152 -6.72 9.85 37.38
N PRO A 153 -7.41 10.51 38.34
CA PRO A 153 -7.67 11.95 38.25
C PRO A 153 -6.52 12.83 38.78
N LYS A 154 -5.41 12.25 39.25
CA LYS A 154 -4.34 13.02 39.90
C LYS A 154 -3.33 13.53 38.89
N ASP A 155 -2.98 14.81 39.02
CA ASP A 155 -1.93 15.44 38.23
C ASP A 155 -0.53 14.91 38.58
N LEU A 156 0.44 15.13 37.68
CA LEU A 156 1.83 14.70 37.86
C LEU A 156 2.45 15.11 39.19
N GLU A 157 2.22 16.35 39.62
CA GLU A 157 2.73 16.85 40.90
C GLU A 157 2.07 16.12 42.09
N GLY A 158 0.80 15.76 41.95
CA GLY A 158 0.09 14.94 42.93
C GLY A 158 0.66 13.53 43.03
N LEU A 159 0.97 12.91 41.88
CA LEU A 159 1.61 11.59 41.82
C LEU A 159 3.02 11.61 42.43
N GLU A 160 3.82 12.64 42.19
CA GLU A 160 5.16 12.78 42.78
C GLU A 160 5.14 13.04 44.29
N LYS A 161 4.13 13.75 44.80
CA LYS A 161 3.91 13.90 46.24
C LYS A 161 3.55 12.56 46.88
N LEU A 162 2.64 11.81 46.25
CA LEU A 162 2.26 10.48 46.73
C LEU A 162 3.42 9.50 46.69
N GLU A 163 4.26 9.52 45.65
CA GLU A 163 5.46 8.70 45.57
C GLU A 163 6.39 8.94 46.76
N ARG A 164 6.62 10.22 47.10
CA ARG A 164 7.43 10.59 48.27
C ARG A 164 6.81 10.08 49.56
N GLN A 165 5.50 10.28 49.76
CA GLN A 165 4.79 9.82 50.95
C GLN A 165 4.83 8.30 51.10
N ILE A 166 4.63 7.55 50.00
CA ILE A 166 4.69 6.08 49.98
C ILE A 166 6.11 5.59 50.29
N LYS A 167 7.15 6.19 49.68
CA LYS A 167 8.54 5.84 49.98
C LYS A 167 8.90 6.12 51.44
N THR A 168 8.46 7.25 51.99
CA THR A 168 8.63 7.55 53.42
C THR A 168 7.92 6.52 54.30
N LYS A 169 6.69 6.11 53.93
CA LYS A 169 5.93 5.09 54.66
C LYS A 169 6.51 3.68 54.54
N LEU A 170 7.15 3.35 53.42
CA LEU A 170 7.87 2.08 53.25
C LEU A 170 9.20 2.09 54.01
N SER A 171 9.84 3.26 54.17
CA SER A 171 11.07 3.41 54.95
C SER A 171 10.82 3.50 56.46
N SER A 172 9.62 3.89 56.89
CA SER A 172 9.24 3.84 58.30
C SER A 172 8.99 2.38 58.69
N ASN A 173 9.65 1.92 59.74
CA ASN A 173 9.50 0.58 60.29
C ASN A 173 8.15 0.41 61.05
N GLU A 174 7.06 0.88 60.44
CA GLU A 174 5.69 0.71 60.92
C GLU A 174 5.16 -0.67 60.46
N PRO A 175 4.34 -1.37 61.26
CA PRO A 175 3.73 -2.64 60.87
C PRO A 175 2.64 -2.38 59.82
N ILE A 176 3.06 -2.37 58.57
CA ILE A 176 2.25 -2.08 57.40
C ILE A 176 2.31 -3.28 56.44
N ASP A 177 1.24 -3.50 55.67
CA ASP A 177 1.21 -4.47 54.57
C ASP A 177 2.17 -4.05 53.44
N THR A 178 3.41 -4.54 53.50
CA THR A 178 4.48 -4.21 52.52
C THR A 178 4.05 -4.52 51.09
N ASP A 179 3.33 -5.61 50.88
CA ASP A 179 2.95 -6.10 49.55
C ASP A 179 1.93 -5.16 48.90
N TYR A 180 0.98 -4.64 49.68
CA TYR A 180 0.03 -3.63 49.20
C TYR A 180 0.74 -2.33 48.81
N TRP A 181 1.67 -1.82 49.63
CA TRP A 181 2.36 -0.57 49.33
C TRP A 181 3.39 -0.69 48.22
N GLU A 182 4.02 -1.86 48.04
CA GLU A 182 4.85 -2.17 46.88
C GLU A 182 4.02 -2.26 45.59
N HIS A 183 2.83 -2.87 45.66
CA HIS A 183 1.89 -2.89 44.54
C HIS A 183 1.36 -1.48 44.21
N LEU A 184 1.07 -0.66 45.22
CA LEU A 184 0.67 0.74 45.04
C LEU A 184 1.81 1.57 44.45
N LEU A 185 3.06 1.38 44.91
CA LEU A 185 4.22 2.10 44.40
C LEU A 185 4.49 1.72 42.94
N SER A 186 4.47 0.43 42.60
CA SER A 186 4.65 -0.01 41.22
C SER A 186 3.53 0.49 40.30
N SER A 187 2.28 0.47 40.75
CA SER A 187 1.15 1.05 40.02
C SER A 187 1.31 2.56 39.85
N LEU A 188 1.74 3.28 40.89
CA LEU A 188 2.00 4.72 40.83
C LEU A 188 3.08 5.06 39.81
N LEU A 189 4.19 4.29 39.77
CA LEU A 189 5.26 4.52 38.79
C LEU A 189 4.75 4.39 37.34
N VAL A 190 3.85 3.43 37.08
CA VAL A 190 3.17 3.31 35.79
C VAL A 190 2.30 4.53 35.49
N TYR A 191 1.48 4.97 36.44
CA TYR A 191 0.63 6.15 36.28
C TYR A 191 1.45 7.43 36.06
N LYS A 192 2.57 7.57 36.77
CA LYS A 192 3.53 8.66 36.60
C LYS A 192 4.18 8.63 35.23
N ALA A 193 4.62 7.46 34.76
CA ALA A 193 5.19 7.27 33.43
C ALA A 193 4.17 7.64 32.34
N ARG A 194 2.92 7.17 32.44
CA ARG A 194 1.83 7.53 31.51
C ARG A 194 1.53 9.04 31.53
N ALA A 195 1.43 9.65 32.70
CA ALA A 195 1.14 11.07 32.81
C ALA A 195 2.30 11.95 32.28
N LYS A 196 3.56 11.54 32.47
CA LYS A 196 4.72 12.20 31.85
C LYS A 196 4.69 12.03 30.33
N LEU A 197 4.36 10.83 29.86
CA LEU A 197 4.23 10.54 28.43
C LEU A 197 3.12 11.35 27.76
N ARG A 198 1.98 11.57 28.43
CA ARG A 198 0.92 12.47 27.96
C ARG A 198 1.42 13.90 27.78
N LYS A 199 2.28 14.41 28.67
CA LYS A 199 2.90 15.73 28.50
C LYS A 199 3.81 15.78 27.27
N VAL A 200 4.64 14.76 27.05
CA VAL A 200 5.48 14.63 25.84
C VAL A 200 4.62 14.56 24.57
N SER A 201 3.53 13.80 24.62
CA SER A 201 2.59 13.69 23.50
C SER A 201 1.90 15.02 23.20
N GLN A 202 1.52 15.78 24.24
CA GLN A 202 0.94 17.11 24.10
C GLN A 202 1.93 18.13 23.53
N SER A 203 3.21 18.10 23.94
CA SER A 203 4.23 19.00 23.36
C SER A 203 4.47 18.70 21.89
N ILE A 204 4.53 17.43 21.50
CA ILE A 204 4.67 17.01 20.10
C ILE A 204 3.46 17.46 19.27
N LYS A 205 2.24 17.24 19.79
CA LYS A 205 1.00 17.70 19.15
C LYS A 205 1.02 19.21 18.96
N ALA A 206 1.39 19.98 19.98
CA ALA A 206 1.46 21.43 19.90
C ALA A 206 2.47 21.91 18.85
N LEU A 207 3.67 21.31 18.82
CA LEU A 207 4.70 21.63 17.83
C LEU A 207 4.21 21.38 16.40
N ARG A 208 3.59 20.22 16.17
CA ARG A 208 3.10 19.82 14.83
C ARG A 208 1.89 20.63 14.38
N VAL A 209 0.91 20.84 15.26
CA VAL A 209 -0.25 21.71 14.96
C VAL A 209 0.22 23.13 14.64
N GLY A 210 1.22 23.64 15.36
CA GLY A 210 1.85 24.92 15.04
C GLY A 210 2.45 24.96 13.64
N GLY A 211 3.26 23.96 13.27
CA GLY A 211 3.87 23.85 11.95
C GLY A 211 2.83 23.72 10.82
N LEU A 212 1.84 22.85 10.98
CA LEU A 212 0.75 22.65 10.01
C LEU A 212 -0.10 23.91 9.85
N ARG A 213 -0.41 24.61 10.94
CA ARG A 213 -1.14 25.87 10.90
C ARG A 213 -0.38 26.94 10.12
N GLY A 214 0.95 27.01 10.29
CA GLY A 214 1.80 27.89 9.49
C GLY A 214 1.73 27.58 7.99
N LYS A 215 1.82 26.29 7.63
CA LYS A 215 1.69 25.85 6.23
C LYS A 215 0.31 26.16 5.64
N GLN A 216 -0.76 25.90 6.39
CA GLN A 216 -2.14 26.20 5.97
C GLN A 216 -2.35 27.69 5.74
N VAL A 217 -1.79 28.56 6.59
CA VAL A 217 -1.85 30.01 6.39
C VAL A 217 -1.11 30.41 5.12
N ALA A 218 0.12 29.91 4.91
CA ALA A 218 0.89 30.20 3.71
C ALA A 218 0.21 29.74 2.41
N GLU A 219 -0.42 28.55 2.43
CA GLU A 219 -1.18 28.04 1.30
C GLU A 219 -2.47 28.84 1.06
N ALA A 220 -3.19 29.22 2.12
CA ALA A 220 -4.36 30.08 2.03
C ALA A 220 -4.02 31.47 1.45
N ASP A 221 -2.88 32.05 1.86
CA ASP A 221 -2.39 33.32 1.33
C ASP A 221 -2.00 33.18 -0.16
N ALA A 222 -1.31 32.10 -0.53
CA ALA A 222 -0.98 31.82 -1.93
C ALA A 222 -2.23 31.62 -2.81
N LEU A 223 -3.25 30.91 -2.30
CA LEU A 223 -4.54 30.74 -2.97
C LEU A 223 -5.27 32.08 -3.11
N LYS A 224 -5.27 32.91 -2.06
CA LYS A 224 -5.88 34.25 -2.09
C LYS A 224 -5.25 35.11 -3.17
N VAL A 225 -3.91 35.12 -3.29
CA VAL A 225 -3.20 35.85 -4.35
C VAL A 225 -3.56 35.33 -5.73
N ARG A 226 -3.61 34.00 -5.93
CA ARG A 226 -4.02 33.38 -7.20
C ARG A 226 -5.47 33.75 -7.58
N LEU A 227 -6.38 33.72 -6.62
CA LEU A 227 -7.78 34.09 -6.84
C LEU A 227 -7.94 35.58 -7.14
N GLN A 228 -7.20 36.45 -6.44
CA GLN A 228 -7.20 37.89 -6.72
C GLN A 228 -6.65 38.19 -8.12
N ALA A 229 -5.56 37.54 -8.54
CA ALA A 229 -5.04 37.67 -9.90
C ALA A 229 -6.06 37.20 -10.95
N ARG A 230 -6.72 36.05 -10.72
CA ARG A 230 -7.78 35.55 -11.61
C ARG A 230 -8.99 36.49 -11.67
N ALA A 231 -9.38 37.07 -10.54
CA ALA A 231 -10.47 38.05 -10.46
C ALA A 231 -10.11 39.35 -11.20
N GLN A 232 -8.88 39.85 -11.06
CA GLN A 232 -8.39 41.01 -11.80
C GLN A 232 -8.34 40.75 -13.31
N SER A 233 -7.89 39.57 -13.73
CA SER A 233 -7.91 39.17 -15.14
C SER A 233 -9.33 39.00 -15.69
N ALA A 234 -10.28 38.51 -14.88
CA ALA A 234 -11.69 38.42 -15.27
C ALA A 234 -12.34 39.81 -15.42
N VAL A 235 -11.96 40.79 -14.58
CA VAL A 235 -12.41 42.18 -14.71
C VAL A 235 -11.81 42.85 -15.95
N MET A 236 -10.57 42.50 -16.36
CA MET A 236 -9.97 42.99 -17.62
C MET A 236 -10.48 42.27 -18.88
N ALA A 237 -11.07 41.09 -18.75
CA ALA A 237 -11.69 40.34 -19.84
C ALA A 237 -13.17 40.70 -20.09
N ASN A 238 -13.77 41.59 -19.28
CA ASN A 238 -15.13 42.12 -19.50
C ASN A 238 -15.15 43.29 -20.51
N GLY A 239 -14.55 43.05 -21.67
CA GLY A 239 -14.79 43.81 -22.89
C GLY A 239 -15.07 42.80 -24.00
N ASP A 240 -16.36 42.56 -24.24
CA ASP A 240 -16.92 41.60 -25.22
C ASP A 240 -16.69 40.11 -24.90
N ASP A 241 -17.62 39.52 -24.14
CA ASP A 241 -18.25 38.32 -24.68
C ASP A 241 -19.66 38.11 -24.13
N GLN A 242 -20.56 37.78 -25.05
CA GLN A 242 -21.97 37.57 -24.77
C GLN A 242 -22.15 36.34 -23.90
N ILE A 243 -22.87 36.52 -22.80
CA ILE A 243 -23.38 35.44 -21.96
C ILE A 243 -24.40 34.65 -22.80
N SER A 244 -23.93 33.68 -23.57
CA SER A 244 -24.77 32.56 -24.00
C SER A 244 -24.87 31.59 -22.82
N GLY A 245 -25.85 31.85 -21.95
CA GLY A 245 -26.36 30.84 -21.04
C GLY A 245 -26.94 29.70 -21.86
N GLN A 246 -26.11 28.73 -22.22
CA GLN A 246 -26.61 27.40 -22.54
C GLN A 246 -26.96 26.75 -21.21
N ASP A 247 -28.26 26.79 -20.91
CA ASP A 247 -28.92 25.81 -20.07
C ASP A 247 -28.59 24.41 -20.63
N GLN A 248 -27.46 23.85 -20.18
CA GLN A 248 -27.20 22.43 -20.31
C GLN A 248 -27.98 21.73 -19.21
N ASP A 249 -29.17 21.32 -19.63
CA ASP A 249 -29.77 20.01 -19.41
C ASP A 249 -29.36 19.28 -18.12
N SER A 250 -30.38 18.99 -17.32
CA SER A 250 -30.39 18.26 -16.07
C SER A 250 -29.81 16.84 -16.17
N THR A 251 -28.50 16.74 -16.17
CA THR A 251 -27.78 15.59 -15.62
C THR A 251 -26.81 16.13 -14.58
N ASP A 252 -27.30 16.31 -13.35
CA ASP A 252 -26.52 16.61 -12.14
C ASP A 252 -25.46 15.53 -11.93
N ARG A 253 -24.36 15.63 -12.68
CA ARG A 253 -23.21 14.77 -12.51
C ARG A 253 -22.02 15.69 -12.36
N HIS A 254 -21.51 15.76 -11.13
CA HIS A 254 -20.37 16.59 -10.83
C HIS A 254 -19.16 16.02 -11.57
N ASP A 255 -18.23 16.86 -12.03
CA ASP A 255 -16.97 16.42 -12.66
C ASP A 255 -16.12 15.48 -11.78
N LEU A 256 -16.45 15.38 -10.49
CA LEU A 256 -15.79 14.53 -9.49
C LEU A 256 -16.54 13.21 -9.23
N ASP A 257 -17.76 13.06 -9.77
CA ASP A 257 -18.53 11.83 -9.60
C ASP A 257 -17.91 10.70 -10.42
N PRO A 258 -17.73 9.50 -9.86
CA PRO A 258 -17.16 8.39 -10.59
C PRO A 258 -18.07 7.99 -11.77
N GLU A 259 -17.46 7.62 -12.88
CA GLU A 259 -18.16 7.05 -14.04
C GLU A 259 -18.95 5.78 -13.63
N PRO A 260 -20.15 5.56 -14.19
CA PRO A 260 -21.02 4.49 -13.75
C PRO A 260 -20.53 3.20 -14.41
N LEU A 261 -19.83 2.38 -13.65
CA LEU A 261 -19.34 1.10 -14.16
C LEU A 261 -20.42 0.03 -14.02
N LEU A 262 -20.74 -0.65 -15.13
CA LEU A 262 -21.70 -1.77 -15.13
C LEU A 262 -21.26 -2.96 -14.25
N ARG A 263 -19.96 -3.08 -13.95
CA ARG A 263 -19.40 -4.05 -13.01
C ARG A 263 -18.22 -3.44 -12.25
N LEU A 264 -18.11 -3.79 -10.98
CA LEU A 264 -16.94 -3.50 -10.15
C LEU A 264 -15.69 -4.10 -10.78
N ARG A 265 -14.59 -3.34 -10.77
CA ARG A 265 -13.29 -3.82 -11.25
C ARG A 265 -12.78 -4.94 -10.33
N PRO A 266 -11.90 -5.83 -10.79
CA PRO A 266 -11.33 -6.88 -9.95
C PRO A 266 -10.69 -6.35 -8.67
N GLU A 267 -10.05 -5.17 -8.73
CA GLU A 267 -9.51 -4.42 -7.59
C GLU A 267 -10.61 -4.02 -6.58
N ASP A 268 -11.73 -3.48 -7.05
CA ASP A 268 -12.84 -3.06 -6.19
C ASP A 268 -13.59 -4.26 -5.58
N LYS A 269 -13.59 -5.42 -6.25
CA LYS A 269 -14.20 -6.65 -5.72
C LYS A 269 -13.46 -7.20 -4.50
N GLN A 270 -12.20 -6.83 -4.30
CA GLN A 270 -11.39 -7.25 -3.15
C GLN A 270 -11.62 -6.34 -1.93
N LEU A 271 -12.34 -5.22 -2.09
CA LEU A 271 -12.65 -4.33 -0.99
C LEU A 271 -13.65 -4.97 -0.02
N ALA A 272 -13.47 -4.72 1.26
CA ALA A 272 -14.37 -5.20 2.30
C ALA A 272 -15.76 -4.58 2.12
N ILE A 273 -16.77 -5.42 1.95
CA ILE A 273 -18.17 -5.00 1.89
C ILE A 273 -18.69 -4.94 3.33
N LEU A 274 -19.00 -3.74 3.80
CA LEU A 274 -19.49 -3.49 5.15
C LEU A 274 -20.96 -3.08 5.10
N THR A 275 -21.76 -3.53 6.07
CA THR A 275 -23.12 -3.00 6.22
C THR A 275 -23.08 -1.57 6.76
N PRO A 276 -24.10 -0.73 6.52
CA PRO A 276 -24.14 0.63 7.04
C PRO A 276 -23.98 0.72 8.57
N ALA A 277 -24.52 -0.27 9.29
CA ALA A 277 -24.42 -0.34 10.75
C ALA A 277 -23.00 -0.71 11.22
N GLU A 278 -22.33 -1.64 10.55
CA GLU A 278 -20.92 -1.98 10.85
C GLU A 278 -19.99 -0.82 10.52
N PHE A 279 -20.22 -0.16 9.39
CA PHE A 279 -19.46 1.04 9.01
C PHE A 279 -19.62 2.16 10.03
N ALA A 280 -20.86 2.43 10.48
CA ALA A 280 -21.09 3.43 11.52
C ALA A 280 -20.36 3.10 12.83
N LYS A 281 -20.37 1.83 13.25
CA LYS A 281 -19.62 1.37 14.44
C LYS A 281 -18.12 1.53 14.27
N GLN A 282 -17.56 1.13 13.12
CA GLN A 282 -16.14 1.31 12.82
C GLN A 282 -15.75 2.78 12.83
N LEU A 283 -16.58 3.63 12.23
CA LEU A 283 -16.33 5.08 12.21
C LEU A 283 -16.40 5.69 13.60
N GLU A 284 -17.28 5.19 14.48
CA GLU A 284 -17.33 5.61 15.88
C GLU A 284 -16.08 5.16 16.64
N THR A 285 -15.64 3.91 16.47
CA THR A 285 -14.39 3.43 17.09
C THR A 285 -13.17 4.19 16.57
N ASP A 286 -13.10 4.46 15.28
CA ASP A 286 -12.03 5.24 14.66
C ASP A 286 -12.03 6.68 15.19
N ARG A 287 -13.22 7.27 15.38
CA ARG A 287 -13.33 8.61 15.95
C ARG A 287 -12.89 8.64 17.42
N GLU A 288 -13.21 7.61 18.20
CA GLU A 288 -12.76 7.49 19.59
C GLU A 288 -11.25 7.29 19.69
N THR A 289 -10.66 6.44 18.84
CA THR A 289 -9.20 6.24 18.79
C THR A 289 -8.49 7.53 18.37
N ILE A 290 -9.01 8.27 17.39
CA ILE A 290 -8.48 9.58 16.99
C ILE A 290 -8.57 10.58 18.14
N LYS A 291 -9.70 10.64 18.86
CA LYS A 291 -9.82 11.54 20.02
C LYS A 291 -8.83 11.19 21.13
N ARG A 292 -8.58 9.89 21.35
CA ARG A 292 -7.67 9.39 22.38
C ARG A 292 -6.21 9.66 22.02
N HIS A 293 -5.78 9.24 20.83
CA HIS A 293 -4.39 9.34 20.40
C HIS A 293 -4.05 10.72 19.85
N GLY A 294 -5.02 11.46 19.32
CA GLY A 294 -4.85 12.81 18.76
C GLY A 294 -3.94 12.93 17.53
N LEU A 295 -3.09 11.93 17.27
CA LEU A 295 -2.15 11.89 16.15
C LEU A 295 -2.00 10.45 15.67
N LEU A 296 -2.55 10.17 14.50
CA LEU A 296 -2.30 8.92 13.78
C LEU A 296 -1.23 9.21 12.73
N PRO A 297 -0.15 8.41 12.66
CA PRO A 297 0.70 8.40 11.48
C PRO A 297 -0.14 8.19 10.23
N ASN A 298 0.26 8.84 9.15
CA ASN A 298 -0.32 8.53 7.85
C ASN A 298 0.26 7.16 7.49
N HIS A 299 -0.42 6.09 7.92
CA HIS A 299 -0.11 4.76 7.43
C HIS A 299 -0.45 4.79 5.94
N LYS A 300 0.53 5.19 5.11
CA LYS A 300 0.56 4.80 3.71
C LYS A 300 0.38 3.31 3.78
N ARG A 301 -0.83 2.85 3.46
CA ARG A 301 -1.26 1.47 3.66
C ARG A 301 -0.10 0.61 3.19
N SER A 302 0.45 -0.19 4.10
CA SER A 302 1.47 -1.16 3.77
C SER A 302 1.10 -1.78 2.44
N SER A 303 2.02 -1.71 1.48
CA SER A 303 1.92 -2.26 0.13
C SER A 303 1.71 -3.79 0.10
N THR A 304 1.40 -4.40 1.26
CA THR A 304 0.89 -5.76 1.40
C THR A 304 -0.58 -5.91 1.05
N SER A 305 -1.33 -4.81 0.88
CA SER A 305 -2.54 -4.81 0.05
C SER A 305 -2.17 -4.25 -1.32
N THR A 306 -2.28 -5.07 -2.36
CA THR A 306 -2.23 -4.70 -3.79
C THR A 306 -3.42 -3.80 -4.19
N ALA A 307 -3.79 -2.85 -3.34
CA ALA A 307 -4.72 -1.79 -3.67
C ALA A 307 -3.89 -0.68 -4.31
N LEU A 308 -3.80 -0.75 -5.64
CA LEU A 308 -3.37 0.34 -6.49
C LEU A 308 -4.03 1.63 -5.98
N GLU A 309 -3.24 2.68 -5.75
CA GLU A 309 -3.81 4.03 -5.65
C GLU A 309 -4.76 4.24 -6.83
N PRO A 310 -5.95 4.85 -6.64
CA PRO A 310 -6.77 5.23 -7.77
C PRO A 310 -5.95 6.24 -8.57
N ALA A 311 -5.36 5.78 -9.67
CA ALA A 311 -4.58 6.62 -10.55
C ALA A 311 -5.44 7.81 -10.97
N ILE A 312 -5.09 9.00 -10.47
CA ILE A 312 -5.67 10.31 -10.84
C ILE A 312 -5.30 10.70 -12.29
N LYS A 313 -4.85 9.74 -13.11
CA LYS A 313 -4.71 9.90 -14.56
C LYS A 313 -5.69 8.98 -15.27
N ARG A 314 -6.98 9.32 -15.18
CA ARG A 314 -7.98 8.81 -16.13
C ARG A 314 -7.97 9.75 -17.32
N GLN A 315 -7.53 9.25 -18.47
CA GLN A 315 -7.74 9.92 -19.74
C GLN A 315 -9.25 9.84 -20.03
N ARG A 316 -9.94 10.95 -19.84
CA ARG A 316 -11.35 11.13 -20.20
C ARG A 316 -11.48 10.84 -21.69
N THR A 317 -12.12 9.74 -22.07
CA THR A 317 -12.48 9.49 -23.46
C THR A 317 -13.75 10.30 -23.76
N ASP A 318 -13.58 11.60 -23.96
CA ASP A 318 -14.60 12.44 -24.59
C ASP A 318 -14.64 12.09 -26.10
N ASP A 319 -15.33 11.03 -26.47
CA ASP A 319 -15.82 10.85 -27.85
C ASP A 319 -17.34 11.09 -27.84
N PRO A 320 -17.83 12.25 -28.34
CA PRO A 320 -19.23 12.66 -28.25
C PRO A 320 -20.09 12.03 -29.36
N ALA A 321 -19.97 10.73 -29.59
CA ALA A 321 -20.62 10.07 -30.71
C ALA A 321 -21.07 8.63 -30.42
N THR A 322 -21.69 8.35 -29.27
CA THR A 322 -22.51 7.12 -29.14
C THR A 322 -23.64 7.24 -28.13
N SER A 323 -24.36 8.36 -28.13
CA SER A 323 -25.66 8.47 -27.46
C SER A 323 -26.78 8.08 -28.43
N ALA A 324 -26.87 6.79 -28.74
CA ALA A 324 -28.01 6.24 -29.47
C ALA A 324 -28.35 4.85 -28.92
N ALA A 325 -29.24 4.84 -27.92
CA ALA A 325 -29.90 3.64 -27.47
C ALA A 325 -30.85 3.13 -28.56
N THR A 326 -30.52 2.00 -29.21
CA THR A 326 -31.49 1.09 -29.85
C THR A 326 -30.84 -0.30 -29.98
N GLN A 327 -31.23 -1.21 -29.07
CA GLN A 327 -30.80 -2.62 -28.95
C GLN A 327 -29.34 -2.84 -28.53
N PRO A 328 -29.06 -3.74 -27.55
CA PRO A 328 -27.69 -4.09 -27.21
C PRO A 328 -27.05 -4.72 -28.45
N THR A 329 -26.04 -4.05 -29.01
CA THR A 329 -25.31 -4.61 -30.15
C THR A 329 -24.63 -5.91 -29.70
N THR A 330 -24.37 -6.83 -30.63
CA THR A 330 -23.64 -8.07 -30.33
C THR A 330 -22.28 -7.79 -29.69
N PHE A 331 -21.69 -6.63 -29.98
CA PHE A 331 -20.49 -6.09 -29.34
C PHE A 331 -20.73 -5.77 -27.86
N ASP A 332 -21.79 -5.01 -27.54
CA ASP A 332 -22.14 -4.68 -26.15
C ASP A 332 -22.45 -5.92 -25.31
N ARG A 333 -23.06 -6.94 -25.92
CA ARG A 333 -23.34 -8.21 -25.26
C ARG A 333 -22.07 -9.01 -24.95
N GLU A 334 -21.07 -8.97 -25.84
CA GLU A 334 -19.77 -9.61 -25.61
C GLU A 334 -18.94 -8.86 -24.57
N LEU A 335 -19.01 -7.52 -24.54
CA LEU A 335 -18.47 -6.69 -23.46
C LEU A 335 -19.16 -6.98 -22.11
N ALA A 336 -20.49 -7.06 -22.10
CA ALA A 336 -21.29 -7.33 -20.90
C ALA A 336 -21.03 -8.72 -20.31
N ARG A 337 -20.58 -9.69 -21.12
CA ARG A 337 -20.19 -11.02 -20.65
C ARG A 337 -18.99 -10.93 -19.68
N GLY A 338 -18.10 -9.96 -19.86
CA GLY A 338 -16.89 -9.77 -19.06
C GLY A 338 -15.79 -10.79 -19.37
N LEU A 339 -14.60 -10.54 -18.81
CA LEU A 339 -13.44 -11.44 -18.82
C LEU A 339 -13.55 -12.41 -17.64
N ALA A 340 -13.35 -13.70 -17.90
CA ALA A 340 -13.16 -14.68 -16.82
C ALA A 340 -11.71 -14.64 -16.31
N ASP A 341 -11.41 -15.24 -15.15
CA ASP A 341 -10.09 -15.17 -14.50
C ASP A 341 -8.92 -15.78 -15.32
N ASN A 342 -9.26 -16.54 -16.35
CA ASN A 342 -8.37 -17.16 -17.33
C ASN A 342 -8.36 -16.42 -18.68
N GLU A 343 -8.94 -15.22 -18.77
CA GLU A 343 -9.07 -14.45 -20.00
C GLU A 343 -8.49 -13.04 -19.84
N GLU A 344 -7.66 -12.62 -20.79
CA GLU A 344 -7.10 -11.27 -20.87
C GLU A 344 -7.47 -10.63 -22.22
N ILE A 345 -7.55 -9.30 -22.28
CA ILE A 345 -7.80 -8.61 -23.57
C ILE A 345 -6.51 -8.65 -24.39
N LEU A 346 -6.60 -9.12 -25.63
CA LEU A 346 -5.46 -9.15 -26.54
C LEU A 346 -5.21 -7.74 -27.12
N THR A 347 -4.10 -7.11 -26.75
CA THR A 347 -3.69 -5.77 -27.21
C THR A 347 -2.58 -5.77 -28.26
N SER A 348 -2.05 -6.95 -28.63
CA SER A 348 -0.96 -7.13 -29.62
C SER A 348 -1.42 -7.03 -31.08
N GLU A 349 -2.07 -5.91 -31.41
CA GLU A 349 -2.49 -5.64 -32.78
C GLU A 349 -1.29 -5.25 -33.66
N VAL A 350 -1.26 -5.78 -34.89
CA VAL A 350 -0.21 -5.52 -35.89
C VAL A 350 -0.84 -4.75 -37.05
N GLU A 351 -0.23 -3.62 -37.42
CA GLU A 351 -0.66 -2.85 -38.58
C GLU A 351 -0.41 -3.60 -39.88
N VAL A 352 -1.47 -3.78 -40.68
CA VAL A 352 -1.41 -4.52 -41.94
C VAL A 352 -1.99 -3.69 -43.07
N VAL A 353 -1.31 -3.70 -44.22
CA VAL A 353 -1.80 -3.07 -45.44
C VAL A 353 -2.82 -3.97 -46.14
N THR A 354 -4.01 -3.43 -46.38
CA THR A 354 -5.08 -4.13 -47.11
C THR A 354 -4.73 -4.20 -48.60
N LYS A 355 -4.35 -5.39 -49.09
CA LYS A 355 -3.87 -5.58 -50.47
C LYS A 355 -4.97 -5.34 -51.52
N SER A 356 -6.24 -5.43 -51.14
CA SER A 356 -7.39 -5.27 -52.02
C SER A 356 -7.88 -3.82 -52.15
N LEU A 357 -7.34 -2.89 -51.35
CA LEU A 357 -7.74 -1.48 -51.31
C LEU A 357 -7.75 -0.79 -52.69
N PRO A 358 -6.78 -1.02 -53.60
CA PRO A 358 -6.77 -0.38 -54.92
C PRO A 358 -7.90 -0.82 -55.86
N ARG A 359 -8.62 -1.91 -55.54
CA ARG A 359 -9.71 -2.46 -56.36
C ARG A 359 -11.10 -1.98 -55.91
N TRP A 360 -11.19 -1.25 -54.81
CA TRP A 360 -12.46 -0.84 -54.21
C TRP A 360 -13.09 0.33 -54.98
N LEU A 361 -14.41 0.43 -54.89
CA LEU A 361 -15.13 1.56 -55.49
C LEU A 361 -14.78 2.85 -54.73
N PRO A 362 -14.62 4.00 -55.42
CA PRO A 362 -14.34 5.29 -54.78
C PRO A 362 -15.40 5.73 -53.75
N THR A 363 -16.60 5.14 -53.82
CA THR A 363 -17.72 5.40 -52.90
C THR A 363 -17.58 4.69 -51.55
N SER A 364 -16.74 3.66 -51.47
CA SER A 364 -16.54 2.87 -50.26
C SER A 364 -15.62 3.58 -49.29
N ARG A 365 -16.14 3.99 -48.13
CA ARG A 365 -15.34 4.58 -47.05
C ARG A 365 -14.62 3.47 -46.29
N PRO A 366 -13.27 3.34 -46.40
CA PRO A 366 -12.54 2.30 -45.71
C PRO A 366 -12.64 2.50 -44.20
N ARG A 367 -13.01 1.45 -43.47
CA ARG A 367 -13.10 1.47 -42.00
C ARG A 367 -12.46 0.25 -41.39
N LYS A 368 -11.93 0.42 -40.19
CA LYS A 368 -11.41 -0.69 -39.39
C LYS A 368 -12.58 -1.43 -38.71
N PRO A 369 -12.67 -2.76 -38.82
CA PRO A 369 -13.68 -3.52 -38.10
C PRO A 369 -13.46 -3.41 -36.59
N GLN A 370 -14.54 -3.40 -35.82
CA GLN A 370 -14.45 -3.50 -34.36
C GLN A 370 -14.07 -4.94 -33.99
N SER A 371 -13.22 -5.12 -32.99
CA SER A 371 -12.77 -6.44 -32.53
C SER A 371 -12.79 -6.53 -31.00
N PHE A 372 -13.21 -7.68 -30.49
CA PHE A 372 -13.16 -7.99 -29.07
C PHE A 372 -12.47 -9.34 -28.86
N ASN A 373 -11.14 -9.28 -28.75
CA ASN A 373 -10.28 -10.47 -28.75
C ASN A 373 -9.84 -10.83 -27.33
N ARG A 374 -9.94 -12.11 -26.98
CA ARG A 374 -9.57 -12.64 -25.67
C ARG A 374 -8.40 -13.62 -25.78
N LEU A 375 -7.37 -13.41 -24.98
CA LEU A 375 -6.26 -14.31 -24.75
C LEU A 375 -6.63 -15.28 -23.63
N LEU A 376 -6.57 -16.58 -23.88
CA LEU A 376 -6.83 -17.60 -22.86
C LEU A 376 -5.51 -17.97 -22.18
N LEU A 377 -5.38 -17.58 -20.91
CA LEU A 377 -4.23 -17.87 -20.06
C LEU A 377 -4.59 -18.98 -19.06
N GLY A 378 -3.69 -19.93 -18.85
CA GLY A 378 -3.92 -20.96 -17.84
C GLY A 378 -2.64 -21.64 -17.39
N TYR A 379 -2.78 -22.48 -16.37
CA TYR A 379 -1.68 -23.23 -15.79
C TYR A 379 -1.45 -24.52 -16.57
N ASP A 380 -0.19 -24.83 -16.89
CA ASP A 380 0.16 -26.15 -17.41
C ASP A 380 0.77 -27.00 -16.31
N TRP A 381 -0.01 -27.95 -15.78
CA TRP A 381 0.44 -28.89 -14.74
C TRP A 381 1.24 -30.06 -15.35
N ASN A 382 2.38 -29.76 -15.96
CA ASN A 382 3.32 -30.78 -16.41
C ASN A 382 4.01 -31.46 -15.19
N LYS A 383 4.63 -32.63 -15.39
CA LYS A 383 5.31 -33.40 -14.33
C LYS A 383 6.36 -32.58 -13.58
N TYR A 384 7.04 -31.66 -14.26
CA TYR A 384 7.95 -30.69 -13.65
C TYR A 384 7.22 -29.65 -12.79
N ASN A 385 6.13 -29.08 -13.28
CA ASN A 385 5.38 -28.08 -12.53
C ASN A 385 4.69 -28.69 -11.30
N GLN A 386 4.27 -29.96 -11.38
CA GLN A 386 3.70 -30.69 -10.25
C GLN A 386 4.70 -30.90 -9.10
N THR A 387 6.02 -30.83 -9.34
CA THR A 387 7.04 -31.00 -8.28
C THR A 387 7.50 -29.68 -7.66
N HIS A 388 7.29 -28.55 -8.35
CA HIS A 388 7.77 -27.24 -7.92
C HIS A 388 6.68 -26.25 -7.51
N TYR A 389 5.43 -26.51 -7.92
CA TYR A 389 4.31 -25.63 -7.66
C TYR A 389 3.18 -26.39 -6.97
N THR A 390 2.44 -25.68 -6.12
CA THR A 390 1.29 -26.21 -5.36
C THR A 390 0.04 -25.43 -5.76
N THR A 391 -1.14 -25.91 -5.36
CA THR A 391 -2.41 -25.21 -5.64
C THR A 391 -2.40 -23.76 -5.10
N ASP A 392 -1.72 -23.55 -3.98
CA ASP A 392 -1.63 -22.25 -3.29
C ASP A 392 -0.54 -21.34 -3.90
N ALA A 393 0.44 -21.92 -4.61
CA ALA A 393 1.48 -21.22 -5.35
C ALA A 393 1.59 -21.80 -6.77
N PRO A 394 0.62 -21.48 -7.65
CA PRO A 394 0.55 -22.09 -8.97
C PRO A 394 1.70 -21.64 -9.88
N PRO A 395 2.03 -22.42 -10.93
CA PRO A 395 3.04 -22.04 -11.91
C PRO A 395 2.64 -20.75 -12.65
N PRO A 396 3.59 -20.06 -13.31
CA PRO A 396 3.27 -18.94 -14.19
C PRO A 396 2.19 -19.32 -15.23
N LYS A 397 1.26 -18.40 -15.50
CA LYS A 397 0.21 -18.60 -16.50
C LYS A 397 0.85 -18.61 -17.90
N VAL A 398 0.52 -19.62 -18.69
CA VAL A 398 0.96 -19.76 -20.09
C VAL A 398 -0.21 -19.60 -21.04
N VAL A 399 0.07 -19.22 -22.29
CA VAL A 399 -0.98 -19.07 -23.31
C VAL A 399 -1.53 -20.43 -23.72
N GLN A 400 -2.83 -20.63 -23.50
CA GLN A 400 -3.55 -21.86 -23.85
C GLN A 400 -4.34 -21.74 -25.14
N GLY A 401 -4.68 -20.53 -25.59
CA GLY A 401 -5.40 -20.32 -26.83
C GLY A 401 -5.91 -18.89 -26.99
N TYR A 402 -6.70 -18.69 -28.04
CA TYR A 402 -7.21 -17.37 -28.42
C TYR A 402 -8.68 -17.44 -28.83
N ARG A 403 -9.43 -16.37 -28.54
CA ARG A 403 -10.80 -16.17 -29.00
C ARG A 403 -10.90 -14.83 -29.70
N PHE A 404 -10.99 -14.87 -31.02
CA PHE A 404 -11.21 -13.69 -31.85
C PHE A 404 -12.69 -13.53 -32.14
N ASN A 405 -13.22 -12.34 -31.86
CA ASN A 405 -14.56 -11.92 -32.26
C ASN A 405 -14.41 -10.62 -33.03
N ILE A 406 -14.63 -10.67 -34.35
CA ILE A 406 -14.46 -9.51 -35.23
C ILE A 406 -15.81 -9.17 -35.85
N PHE A 407 -16.18 -7.90 -35.76
CA PHE A 407 -17.51 -7.40 -36.10
C PHE A 407 -17.48 -6.69 -37.45
N TYR A 408 -18.31 -7.20 -38.36
CA TYR A 408 -18.56 -6.73 -39.72
C TYR A 408 -20.07 -6.46 -39.92
N PRO A 409 -20.70 -5.55 -39.14
CA PRO A 409 -22.15 -5.32 -39.16
C PRO A 409 -22.69 -4.86 -40.52
N ASP A 410 -21.89 -4.14 -41.30
CA ASP A 410 -22.32 -3.45 -42.52
C ASP A 410 -21.78 -4.11 -43.80
N LEU A 411 -21.46 -5.40 -43.72
CA LEU A 411 -21.03 -6.17 -44.89
C LEU A 411 -22.26 -6.42 -45.80
N PRO A 412 -22.22 -6.07 -47.10
CA PRO A 412 -23.39 -6.20 -47.96
C PRO A 412 -23.78 -7.67 -48.16
N PRO A 413 -25.09 -7.99 -48.27
CA PRO A 413 -25.54 -9.36 -48.48
C PRO A 413 -25.04 -9.89 -49.83
N GLY A 414 -24.17 -10.90 -49.80
CA GLY A 414 -23.53 -11.48 -50.99
C GLY A 414 -22.05 -11.12 -51.17
N ALA A 415 -21.47 -10.30 -50.28
CA ALA A 415 -20.03 -10.09 -50.20
C ALA A 415 -19.27 -11.40 -49.89
N PRO A 416 -17.98 -11.51 -50.27
CA PRO A 416 -17.16 -12.64 -49.85
C PRO A 416 -17.08 -12.71 -48.32
N THR A 417 -17.29 -13.90 -47.76
CA THR A 417 -17.24 -14.13 -46.31
C THR A 417 -15.85 -13.78 -45.77
N PRO A 418 -15.77 -13.02 -44.65
CA PRO A 418 -14.49 -12.73 -44.00
C PRO A 418 -13.73 -14.00 -43.65
N THR A 419 -12.43 -14.03 -43.94
CA THR A 419 -11.56 -15.20 -43.71
C THR A 419 -10.30 -14.82 -42.96
N TYR A 420 -9.62 -15.78 -42.34
CA TYR A 420 -8.34 -15.56 -41.68
C TYR A 420 -7.21 -16.30 -42.40
N LYS A 421 -5.99 -15.77 -42.30
CA LYS A 421 -4.75 -16.35 -42.82
C LYS A 421 -3.66 -16.22 -41.79
N ILE A 422 -2.83 -17.25 -41.65
CA ILE A 422 -1.67 -17.23 -40.75
C ILE A 422 -0.45 -16.94 -41.60
N GLU A 423 0.24 -15.85 -41.27
CA GLU A 423 1.50 -15.45 -41.86
C GLU A 423 2.61 -15.67 -40.84
N ARG A 424 3.55 -16.54 -41.19
CA ARG A 424 4.75 -16.78 -40.40
C ARG A 424 5.84 -15.85 -40.89
N GLU A 425 6.41 -15.07 -39.97
CA GLU A 425 7.59 -14.25 -40.25
C GLU A 425 8.72 -15.20 -40.71
N ASP A 426 9.39 -14.84 -41.82
CA ASP A 426 10.49 -15.57 -42.47
C ASP A 426 10.17 -16.81 -43.32
N GLY A 427 8.92 -17.01 -43.76
CA GLY A 427 8.60 -18.07 -44.75
C GLY A 427 8.67 -19.51 -44.23
N ARG A 428 8.66 -19.67 -42.90
CA ARG A 428 8.67 -20.96 -42.19
C ARG A 428 7.50 -21.85 -42.58
N ARG A 429 7.74 -23.17 -42.71
CA ARG A 429 6.68 -24.17 -42.97
C ARG A 429 5.95 -24.53 -41.67
N ARG A 430 4.70 -24.97 -41.79
CA ARG A 430 3.87 -25.41 -40.66
C ARG A 430 4.60 -26.52 -39.87
N GLY A 431 4.99 -26.24 -38.63
CA GLY A 431 5.61 -27.21 -37.71
C GLY A 431 7.13 -27.11 -37.55
N GLU A 432 7.78 -26.12 -38.15
CA GLU A 432 9.23 -25.88 -37.99
C GLU A 432 9.47 -24.90 -36.83
N VAL A 433 10.05 -25.40 -35.73
CA VAL A 433 10.40 -24.62 -34.53
C VAL A 433 11.83 -24.12 -34.67
N ARG A 434 12.05 -22.81 -34.57
CA ARG A 434 13.40 -22.22 -34.68
C ARG A 434 13.76 -21.29 -33.51
N ALA A 435 12.81 -20.98 -32.63
CA ALA A 435 13.10 -20.23 -31.41
C ALA A 435 14.15 -20.96 -30.55
N GLU A 436 15.06 -20.18 -29.95
CA GLU A 436 16.01 -20.68 -28.97
C GLU A 436 15.28 -21.32 -27.79
N ALA A 437 15.94 -22.27 -27.11
CA ALA A 437 15.33 -23.03 -26.02
C ALA A 437 14.85 -22.11 -24.88
N GLY A 438 13.57 -21.74 -24.89
CA GLY A 438 12.95 -20.87 -23.89
C GLY A 438 11.98 -19.82 -24.46
N GLU A 439 12.07 -19.48 -25.75
CA GLU A 439 11.17 -18.52 -26.38
C GLU A 439 10.02 -19.19 -27.15
N GLU A 440 8.82 -18.62 -27.05
CA GLU A 440 7.66 -19.09 -27.81
C GLU A 440 7.68 -18.48 -29.21
N ASP A 441 7.71 -19.34 -30.25
CA ASP A 441 7.59 -18.90 -31.64
C ASP A 441 6.29 -18.11 -31.85
N MET A 442 6.38 -16.93 -32.47
CA MET A 442 5.23 -16.06 -32.74
C MET A 442 4.92 -16.00 -34.24
N CYS A 443 3.63 -15.90 -34.58
CA CYS A 443 3.14 -15.70 -35.94
C CYS A 443 2.03 -14.65 -35.99
N THR A 444 1.72 -14.13 -37.18
CA THR A 444 0.69 -13.12 -37.37
C THR A 444 -0.57 -13.76 -37.96
N ILE A 445 -1.69 -13.63 -37.26
CA ILE A 445 -3.00 -14.01 -37.80
C ILE A 445 -3.66 -12.78 -38.42
N ARG A 446 -3.86 -12.81 -39.75
CA ARG A 446 -4.49 -11.75 -40.53
C ARG A 446 -5.93 -12.12 -40.85
N PHE A 447 -6.85 -11.21 -40.60
CA PHE A 447 -8.25 -11.32 -40.94
C PHE A 447 -8.57 -10.40 -42.12
N VAL A 448 -9.16 -11.00 -43.15
CA VAL A 448 -9.53 -10.36 -44.41
C VAL A 448 -11.04 -10.18 -44.39
N GLY A 449 -11.50 -8.93 -44.24
CA GLY A 449 -12.92 -8.58 -44.14
C GLY A 449 -13.59 -8.36 -45.50
N GLY A 450 -12.85 -7.82 -46.47
CA GLY A 450 -13.42 -7.38 -47.75
C GLY A 450 -14.04 -5.98 -47.67
N GLU A 451 -14.40 -5.40 -48.81
CA GLU A 451 -14.97 -4.05 -48.91
C GLU A 451 -16.26 -3.93 -48.08
N PRO A 452 -16.44 -2.94 -47.17
CA PRO A 452 -15.62 -1.73 -46.94
C PRO A 452 -14.64 -1.82 -45.73
N TYR A 453 -14.36 -3.01 -45.22
CA TYR A 453 -13.52 -3.21 -44.04
C TYR A 453 -12.06 -3.48 -44.36
N LEU A 454 -11.16 -2.79 -43.66
CA LEU A 454 -9.72 -3.01 -43.73
C LEU A 454 -9.34 -4.36 -43.10
N ASP A 455 -8.26 -4.94 -43.61
CA ASP A 455 -7.63 -6.13 -43.04
C ASP A 455 -7.02 -5.78 -41.67
N VAL A 456 -7.23 -6.66 -40.68
CA VAL A 456 -6.71 -6.49 -39.31
C VAL A 456 -5.89 -7.72 -38.93
N ALA A 457 -4.86 -7.55 -38.10
CA ALA A 457 -4.03 -8.67 -37.70
C ALA A 457 -3.53 -8.59 -36.26
N TRP A 458 -3.24 -9.75 -35.69
CA TRP A 458 -2.70 -9.86 -34.33
C TRP A 458 -1.51 -10.79 -34.29
N ARG A 459 -0.57 -10.50 -33.39
CA ARG A 459 0.55 -11.37 -33.09
C ARG A 459 0.12 -12.44 -32.08
N ILE A 460 0.26 -13.70 -32.46
CA ILE A 460 -0.12 -14.88 -31.68
C ILE A 460 1.03 -15.88 -31.58
N VAL A 461 0.92 -16.84 -30.68
CA VAL A 461 1.88 -17.96 -30.53
C VAL A 461 1.66 -18.99 -31.64
N ASP A 462 2.73 -19.41 -32.33
CA ASP A 462 2.72 -20.45 -33.38
C ASP A 462 2.82 -21.85 -32.76
N ARG A 463 1.71 -22.33 -32.22
CA ARG A 463 1.56 -23.71 -31.73
C ARG A 463 0.47 -24.44 -32.50
N GLU A 464 0.52 -25.77 -32.51
CA GLU A 464 -0.53 -26.59 -33.12
C GLU A 464 -1.89 -26.35 -32.45
N TRP A 465 -2.92 -26.12 -33.25
CA TRP A 465 -4.29 -25.93 -32.76
C TRP A 465 -4.98 -27.28 -32.53
N ASP A 466 -5.82 -27.35 -31.50
CA ASP A 466 -6.69 -28.49 -31.25
C ASP A 466 -7.97 -28.37 -32.10
N PHE A 467 -8.05 -29.19 -33.16
CA PHE A 467 -9.23 -29.26 -34.04
C PHE A 467 -10.30 -30.24 -33.53
N SER A 468 -10.20 -30.73 -32.29
CA SER A 468 -11.18 -31.67 -31.74
C SER A 468 -12.58 -31.04 -31.65
N ALA A 469 -13.62 -31.72 -32.11
CA ALA A 469 -15.01 -31.24 -32.05
C ALA A 469 -15.64 -31.28 -30.64
N LYS A 470 -14.84 -31.36 -29.56
CA LYS A 470 -15.36 -31.39 -28.18
C LYS A 470 -15.97 -30.04 -27.81
N ARG A 471 -17.22 -30.07 -27.34
CA ARG A 471 -18.10 -28.92 -27.05
C ARG A 471 -17.46 -27.77 -26.25
N GLU A 472 -16.46 -28.05 -25.41
CA GLU A 472 -15.78 -27.04 -24.56
C GLU A 472 -14.31 -26.77 -24.95
N ARG A 473 -13.72 -27.57 -25.83
CA ARG A 473 -12.31 -27.44 -26.26
C ARG A 473 -12.14 -27.25 -27.77
N GLY A 474 -13.25 -27.08 -28.48
CA GLY A 474 -13.25 -27.18 -29.92
C GLY A 474 -12.86 -25.91 -30.65
N PHE A 475 -12.14 -26.13 -31.75
CA PHE A 475 -11.94 -25.15 -32.79
C PHE A 475 -13.29 -24.69 -33.36
N ARG A 476 -13.53 -23.37 -33.33
CA ARG A 476 -14.70 -22.74 -33.94
C ARG A 476 -14.23 -21.70 -34.94
N SER A 477 -14.73 -21.79 -36.18
CA SER A 477 -14.56 -20.77 -37.21
C SER A 477 -15.90 -20.59 -37.90
N SER A 478 -16.70 -19.64 -37.45
CA SER A 478 -18.04 -19.39 -37.98
C SER A 478 -18.28 -17.89 -38.17
N PHE A 479 -18.87 -17.51 -39.30
CA PHE A 479 -19.38 -16.17 -39.55
C PHE A 479 -20.91 -16.21 -39.45
N ASP A 480 -21.46 -15.55 -38.44
CA ASP A 480 -22.91 -15.46 -38.23
C ASP A 480 -23.29 -14.03 -37.83
N LYS A 481 -24.39 -13.51 -38.39
CA LYS A 481 -24.95 -12.18 -38.07
C LYS A 481 -23.91 -11.04 -38.06
N GLY A 482 -23.02 -11.02 -39.05
CA GLY A 482 -21.99 -9.99 -39.15
C GLY A 482 -20.86 -10.13 -38.12
N VAL A 483 -20.71 -11.28 -37.45
CA VAL A 483 -19.62 -11.54 -36.50
C VAL A 483 -18.82 -12.74 -36.95
N LEU A 484 -17.52 -12.54 -37.18
CA LEU A 484 -16.56 -13.61 -37.41
C LEU A 484 -16.01 -14.09 -36.06
N GLN A 485 -16.33 -15.32 -35.70
CA GLN A 485 -15.86 -15.97 -34.48
C GLN A 485 -14.80 -17.01 -34.83
N VAL A 486 -13.56 -16.78 -34.41
CA VAL A 486 -12.45 -17.72 -34.54
C VAL A 486 -11.90 -18.04 -33.16
N TRP A 487 -12.26 -19.20 -32.63
CA TRP A 487 -11.85 -19.66 -31.30
C TRP A 487 -11.03 -20.92 -31.44
N PHE A 488 -9.88 -20.96 -30.78
CA PHE A 488 -9.03 -22.15 -30.78
C PHE A 488 -8.22 -22.25 -29.49
N LEU A 489 -7.91 -23.49 -29.13
CA LEU A 489 -6.97 -23.83 -28.08
C LEU A 489 -5.76 -24.50 -28.70
N PHE A 490 -4.62 -24.40 -28.02
CA PHE A 490 -3.43 -25.15 -28.40
C PHE A 490 -3.54 -26.60 -27.97
N LYS A 491 -3.05 -27.48 -28.83
CA LYS A 491 -2.98 -28.92 -28.58
C LYS A 491 -1.98 -29.19 -27.47
N ARG A 492 -2.42 -29.88 -26.42
CA ARG A 492 -1.54 -30.31 -25.33
C ARG A 492 -0.63 -31.44 -25.82
N VAL A 493 0.68 -31.22 -25.75
CA VAL A 493 1.67 -32.25 -26.03
C VAL A 493 1.84 -33.08 -24.77
N TYR A 494 1.41 -34.34 -24.80
CA TYR A 494 1.68 -35.29 -23.72
C TYR A 494 3.01 -35.96 -23.96
N TYR A 495 3.96 -35.77 -23.06
CA TYR A 495 5.20 -36.54 -23.07
C TYR A 495 4.87 -37.99 -22.71
N ARG A 496 4.89 -38.90 -23.68
CA ARG A 496 4.85 -40.34 -23.42
C ARG A 496 6.27 -40.75 -23.04
N LYS A 497 6.41 -41.29 -21.83
CA LYS A 497 7.70 -41.78 -21.33
C LYS A 497 8.09 -43.09 -21.97
#